data_AF-A0A8I1M5I3-F1
#
_entry.id   AF-A0A8I1M5I3-F1
#
_cell.length_a   1.000
_cell.length_b   1.000
_cell.length_c   1.000
_cell.angle_alpha   90.00
_cell.angle_beta   90.00
_cell.angle_gamma   90.00
#
_symmetry.space_group_name_H-M   'P 1'
#
loop_
_entity.id
_entity.type
_entity.pdbx_description
1 polymer ?
#
loop_
_entity_poly.entity_id
_entity_poly.type
_entity_poly.pdbx_seq_one_letter_code
_entity_poly.pdbx_strand_id
1 'polypeptide(L)'
;MAQDTLYISPEFNPHSLERDWGFVMRSQHPAMYAALSKDLSALRRAMFDHVIAQATVTQNQGDQAKKPALRNDAKVTTESVSPDAQQLYREVGLDTLSLALLADVPIHRPLQISHNSLVGHWRWLRQVWRTCADFSETMSHDGIKESPTPEIITAIDEGRNNLAIALLRQSFRDLESEDNSTSARSNRTHHSFLANLTLFCPFIGTELLWRQGLIAGPKDRRLD
;
A
#
# COMPACT_ATOMS: atom_id res chain seq x y z
N MET A 1 -14.23 -26.17 -22.89
CA MET A 1 -14.38 -25.34 -21.68
C MET A 1 -13.27 -24.31 -21.73
N ALA A 2 -13.58 -23.08 -22.12
CA ALA A 2 -12.59 -22.00 -22.13
C ALA A 2 -12.31 -21.65 -20.67
N GLN A 3 -11.07 -21.84 -20.22
CA GLN A 3 -10.60 -21.21 -19.00
C GLN A 3 -10.78 -19.71 -19.20
N ASP A 4 -11.63 -19.08 -18.38
CA ASP A 4 -11.69 -17.63 -18.26
C ASP A 4 -10.31 -17.16 -17.80
N THR A 5 -9.41 -16.93 -18.76
CA THR A 5 -8.19 -16.19 -18.52
C THR A 5 -8.61 -14.79 -18.15
N LEU A 6 -8.67 -14.52 -16.84
CA LEU A 6 -8.84 -13.19 -16.28
C LEU A 6 -7.86 -12.28 -17.02
N TYR A 7 -8.39 -11.31 -17.77
CA TYR A 7 -7.55 -10.30 -18.40
C TYR A 7 -6.84 -9.52 -17.31
N ILE A 8 -5.58 -9.86 -17.13
CA ILE A 8 -4.62 -9.21 -16.28
C ILE A 8 -3.93 -8.16 -17.15
N SER A 9 -4.04 -6.89 -16.77
CA SER A 9 -3.29 -5.83 -17.44
C SER A 9 -1.79 -6.13 -17.32
N PRO A 10 -1.01 -6.12 -18.43
CA PRO A 10 0.44 -6.30 -18.35
C PRO A 10 1.13 -5.11 -17.67
N GLU A 11 0.45 -3.97 -17.60
CA GLU A 11 0.95 -2.76 -16.95
C GLU A 11 0.15 -2.40 -15.71
N PHE A 12 0.84 -1.83 -14.72
CA PHE A 12 0.21 -1.20 -13.56
C PHE A 12 -0.85 -0.18 -14.00
N ASN A 13 -2.11 -0.45 -13.64
CA ASN A 13 -3.22 0.47 -13.83
C ASN A 13 -4.05 0.50 -12.54
N PRO A 14 -4.07 1.64 -11.81
CA PRO A 14 -4.81 1.74 -10.56
C PRO A 14 -6.32 1.48 -10.72
N HIS A 15 -6.91 1.82 -11.87
CA HIS A 15 -8.34 1.61 -12.10
C HIS A 15 -8.70 0.16 -12.40
N SER A 16 -7.78 -0.60 -12.99
CA SER A 16 -7.95 -2.06 -13.14
C SER A 16 -7.95 -2.72 -11.76
N LEU A 17 -6.99 -2.36 -10.90
CA LEU A 17 -6.94 -2.88 -9.54
C LEU A 17 -8.17 -2.50 -8.72
N GLU A 18 -8.65 -1.26 -8.88
CA GLU A 18 -9.89 -0.79 -8.27
C GLU A 18 -11.11 -1.60 -8.73
N ARG A 19 -11.20 -1.92 -10.02
CA ARG A 19 -12.28 -2.76 -10.55
C ARG A 19 -12.22 -4.17 -9.94
N ASP A 20 -11.03 -4.74 -9.81
CA ASP A 20 -10.85 -6.15 -9.45
C ASP A 20 -10.92 -6.37 -7.92
N TRP A 21 -10.40 -5.44 -7.12
CA TRP A 21 -10.33 -5.52 -5.66
C TRP A 21 -11.21 -4.52 -4.91
N GLY A 22 -11.78 -3.54 -5.59
CA GLY A 22 -12.44 -2.40 -4.94
C GLY A 22 -13.62 -2.78 -4.06
N PHE A 23 -14.31 -3.88 -4.35
CA PHE A 23 -15.36 -4.40 -3.47
C PHE A 23 -14.80 -4.91 -2.14
N VAL A 24 -13.69 -5.66 -2.19
CA VAL A 24 -13.00 -6.18 -1.00
C VAL A 24 -12.39 -5.04 -0.19
N MET A 25 -11.74 -4.09 -0.87
CA MET A 25 -11.11 -2.95 -0.19
C MET A 25 -12.14 -2.05 0.50
N ARG A 26 -13.29 -1.80 -0.13
CA ARG A 26 -14.37 -1.01 0.49
C ARG A 26 -14.97 -1.68 1.72
N SER A 27 -15.13 -3.01 1.69
CA SER A 27 -15.69 -3.75 2.82
C SER A 27 -14.71 -3.86 3.99
N GLN A 28 -13.41 -4.04 3.70
CA GLN A 28 -12.37 -4.14 4.73
C GLN A 28 -11.97 -2.79 5.32
N HIS A 29 -12.09 -1.69 4.55
CA HIS A 29 -11.57 -0.37 4.96
C HIS A 29 -12.62 0.76 4.85
N PRO A 30 -13.84 0.59 5.41
CA PRO A 30 -14.96 1.51 5.19
C PRO A 30 -14.66 2.95 5.64
N ALA A 31 -13.87 3.14 6.71
CA ALA A 31 -13.52 4.45 7.24
C ALA A 31 -12.68 5.29 6.25
N MET A 32 -11.79 4.66 5.47
CA MET A 32 -10.97 5.33 4.46
C MET A 32 -11.84 5.83 3.30
N TYR A 33 -12.81 5.02 2.85
CA TYR A 33 -13.74 5.43 1.80
C TYR A 33 -14.76 6.47 2.26
N ALA A 34 -15.19 6.43 3.53
CA ALA A 34 -16.02 7.47 4.11
C ALA A 34 -15.28 8.83 4.21
N ALA A 35 -13.95 8.82 4.27
CA ALA A 35 -13.15 10.05 4.26
C ALA A 35 -12.98 10.66 2.86
N LEU A 36 -13.19 9.89 1.78
CA LEU A 36 -13.14 10.42 0.40
C LEU A 36 -14.23 11.46 0.12
N SER A 37 -15.35 11.43 0.85
CA SER A 37 -16.41 12.44 0.73
C SER A 37 -16.16 13.69 1.59
N LYS A 38 -14.99 13.78 2.24
CA LYS A 38 -14.55 14.93 3.03
C LYS A 38 -13.41 15.64 2.29
N ASP A 39 -12.55 16.36 3.01
CA ASP A 39 -11.35 16.97 2.46
C ASP A 39 -10.12 16.04 2.52
N LEU A 40 -9.05 16.45 1.83
CA LEU A 40 -7.77 15.73 1.78
C LEU A 40 -7.09 15.58 3.15
N SER A 41 -7.34 16.48 4.11
CA SER A 41 -6.76 16.40 5.46
C SER A 41 -7.42 15.27 6.26
N ALA A 42 -8.75 15.18 6.17
CA ALA A 42 -9.51 14.07 6.76
C ALA A 42 -9.16 12.73 6.11
N LEU A 43 -8.97 12.70 4.78
CA LEU A 43 -8.51 11.51 4.07
C LEU A 43 -7.11 11.07 4.53
N ARG A 44 -6.17 12.01 4.63
CA ARG A 44 -4.82 11.76 5.13
C ARG A 44 -4.84 11.13 6.52
N ARG A 45 -5.67 11.67 7.42
CA ARG A 45 -5.86 11.13 8.77
C ARG A 45 -6.43 9.71 8.75
N ALA A 46 -7.45 9.47 7.93
CA ALA A 46 -8.07 8.15 7.82
C ALA A 46 -7.09 7.10 7.26
N MET A 47 -6.28 7.45 6.27
CA MET A 47 -5.23 6.58 5.72
C MET A 47 -4.14 6.29 6.76
N PHE A 48 -3.69 7.29 7.49
CA PHE A 48 -2.72 7.09 8.57
C PHE A 48 -3.26 6.18 9.68
N ASP A 49 -4.51 6.39 10.09
CA ASP A 49 -5.17 5.55 11.09
C ASP A 49 -5.34 4.10 10.60
N HIS A 50 -5.60 3.92 9.30
CA HIS A 50 -5.66 2.61 8.67
C HIS A 50 -4.29 1.89 8.69
N VAL A 51 -3.22 2.60 8.34
CA VAL A 51 -1.83 2.08 8.40
C VAL A 51 -1.48 1.63 9.82
N ILE A 52 -1.80 2.46 10.83
CA ILE A 52 -1.60 2.07 12.25
C ILE A 52 -2.39 0.82 12.58
N ALA A 53 -3.69 0.77 12.23
CA ALA A 53 -4.53 -0.37 12.56
C ALA A 53 -4.00 -1.68 11.95
N GLN A 54 -3.51 -1.64 10.71
CA GLN A 54 -2.90 -2.81 10.08
C GLN A 54 -1.55 -3.20 10.71
N ALA A 55 -0.73 -2.20 11.06
CA ALA A 55 0.52 -2.43 11.77
C ALA A 55 0.28 -3.11 13.14
N THR A 56 -0.71 -2.64 13.91
CA THR A 56 -1.08 -3.19 15.22
C THR A 56 -1.68 -4.60 15.11
N VAL A 57 -2.52 -4.89 14.10
CA VAL A 57 -3.05 -6.26 13.90
C VAL A 57 -1.91 -7.26 13.65
N THR A 58 -0.80 -6.80 13.06
CA THR A 58 0.33 -7.68 12.76
C THR A 58 1.25 -7.92 13.97
N GLN A 59 1.25 -7.02 14.95
CA GLN A 59 1.87 -7.26 16.25
C GLN A 59 0.91 -8.11 17.11
N ASN A 60 1.29 -9.35 17.44
CA ASN A 60 0.54 -10.16 18.41
C ASN A 60 0.22 -9.35 19.67
N GLN A 61 -0.99 -9.52 20.22
CA GLN A 61 -1.76 -8.77 21.23
C GLN A 61 -1.07 -8.35 22.58
N GLY A 62 0.25 -8.22 22.66
CA GLY A 62 0.99 -7.97 23.90
C GLY A 62 1.17 -6.50 24.27
N ASP A 63 1.42 -5.62 23.30
CA ASP A 63 1.70 -4.21 23.56
C ASP A 63 0.70 -3.33 22.81
N GLN A 64 -0.28 -2.78 23.53
CA GLN A 64 -1.12 -1.71 22.98
C GLN A 64 -0.22 -0.48 22.75
N ALA A 65 0.30 -0.34 21.53
CA ALA A 65 0.99 0.85 21.10
C ALA A 65 0.09 2.07 21.32
N LYS A 66 0.61 3.08 22.03
CA LYS A 66 -0.11 4.34 22.24
C LYS A 66 -0.27 5.03 20.90
N LYS A 67 -1.48 5.02 20.34
CA LYS A 67 -1.82 5.78 19.13
C LYS A 67 -1.33 7.22 19.32
N PRO A 68 -0.49 7.77 18.41
CA PRO A 68 -0.02 9.14 18.54
C PRO A 68 -1.23 10.09 18.64
N ALA A 69 -1.29 10.82 19.75
CA ALA A 69 -2.38 11.73 20.08
C ALA A 69 -2.30 12.98 19.20
N LEU A 70 -2.79 12.89 17.97
CA LEU A 70 -2.95 14.04 17.08
C LEU A 70 -4.18 14.83 17.53
N ARG A 71 -3.95 16.08 17.93
CA ARG A 71 -5.01 16.98 18.39
C ARG A 71 -5.87 17.51 17.25
N ASN A 72 -5.27 17.78 16.08
CA ASN A 72 -5.92 18.32 14.89
C ASN A 72 -5.34 17.71 13.62
N ASP A 73 -6.16 17.65 12.57
CA ASP A 73 -5.72 17.24 11.24
C ASP A 73 -4.84 18.34 10.61
N ALA A 74 -3.66 17.97 10.13
CA ALA A 74 -2.77 18.92 9.48
C ALA A 74 -3.29 19.26 8.07
N LYS A 75 -3.29 20.56 7.75
CA LYS A 75 -3.82 21.07 6.48
C LYS A 75 -3.11 20.43 5.27
N VAL A 76 -3.91 19.94 4.32
CA VAL A 76 -3.45 19.51 2.99
C VAL A 76 -3.90 20.53 1.95
N THR A 77 -2.97 21.05 1.16
CA THR A 77 -3.23 21.93 0.02
C THR A 77 -2.83 21.27 -1.29
N THR A 78 -3.34 21.78 -2.41
CA THR A 78 -3.00 21.29 -3.74
C THR A 78 -2.42 22.39 -4.61
N GLU A 79 -1.55 22.00 -5.54
CA GLU A 79 -0.98 22.85 -6.57
C GLU A 79 -1.22 22.22 -7.94
N SER A 80 -1.99 22.91 -8.78
CA SER A 80 -2.31 22.48 -10.15
C SER A 80 -3.02 21.12 -10.25
N VAL A 81 -3.66 20.66 -9.16
CA VAL A 81 -4.46 19.43 -9.11
C VAL A 81 -5.73 19.65 -8.31
N SER A 82 -6.73 18.78 -8.48
CA SER A 82 -8.02 18.94 -7.81
C SER A 82 -7.86 18.91 -6.28
N PRO A 83 -8.45 19.87 -5.54
CA PRO A 83 -8.52 19.83 -4.08
C PRO A 83 -9.58 18.85 -3.55
N ASP A 84 -10.44 18.32 -4.43
CA ASP A 84 -11.49 17.37 -4.07
C ASP A 84 -10.90 15.95 -3.95
N ALA A 85 -11.05 15.36 -2.76
CA ALA A 85 -10.48 14.06 -2.45
C ALA A 85 -11.05 12.94 -3.35
N GLN A 86 -12.35 13.00 -3.65
CA GLN A 86 -13.01 11.99 -4.47
C GLN A 86 -12.57 12.08 -5.94
N GLN A 87 -12.46 13.29 -6.48
CA GLN A 87 -11.97 13.54 -7.82
C GLN A 87 -10.52 13.08 -7.95
N LEU A 88 -9.65 13.45 -7.01
CA LEU A 88 -8.24 13.06 -7.06
C LEU A 88 -8.08 11.53 -6.99
N TYR A 89 -8.84 10.87 -6.12
CA TYR A 89 -8.90 9.41 -6.07
C TYR A 89 -9.33 8.78 -7.41
N ARG A 90 -10.33 9.34 -8.10
CA ARG A 90 -10.76 8.87 -9.43
C ARG A 90 -9.71 9.10 -10.51
N GLU A 91 -8.84 10.09 -10.36
CA GLU A 91 -7.81 10.42 -11.34
C GLU A 91 -6.54 9.57 -11.18
N VAL A 92 -6.08 9.33 -9.95
CA VAL A 92 -4.78 8.68 -9.70
C VAL A 92 -4.85 7.32 -9.00
N GLY A 93 -6.01 6.96 -8.47
CA GLY A 93 -6.22 5.77 -7.66
C GLY A 93 -5.74 5.90 -6.21
N LEU A 94 -6.17 4.96 -5.36
CA LEU A 94 -5.94 5.03 -3.92
C LEU A 94 -4.46 4.93 -3.53
N ASP A 95 -3.71 4.01 -4.13
CA ASP A 95 -2.31 3.76 -3.76
C ASP A 95 -1.42 4.98 -4.04
N THR A 96 -1.57 5.59 -5.22
CA THR A 96 -0.85 6.82 -5.57
C THR A 96 -1.21 7.95 -4.60
N LEU A 97 -2.50 8.10 -4.29
CA LEU A 97 -3.00 9.12 -3.38
C LEU A 97 -2.51 8.90 -1.94
N SER A 98 -2.46 7.65 -1.49
CA SER A 98 -1.95 7.25 -0.17
C SER A 98 -0.48 7.65 -0.01
N LEU A 99 0.36 7.33 -0.99
CA LEU A 99 1.75 7.75 -0.99
C LEU A 99 1.88 9.28 -1.01
N ALA A 100 1.10 9.98 -1.82
CA ALA A 100 1.14 11.44 -1.88
C ALA A 100 0.78 12.09 -0.54
N LEU A 101 -0.17 11.49 0.20
CA LEU A 101 -0.63 12.00 1.49
C LEU A 101 0.33 11.63 2.65
N LEU A 102 1.12 10.57 2.53
CA LEU A 102 1.89 10.02 3.65
C LEU A 102 3.42 10.05 3.46
N ALA A 103 3.96 10.21 2.26
CA ALA A 103 5.39 10.00 2.03
C ALA A 103 6.28 11.19 2.40
N ASP A 104 5.80 12.42 2.24
CA ASP A 104 6.68 13.60 2.23
C ASP A 104 7.00 14.12 3.64
N VAL A 105 5.95 14.36 4.43
CA VAL A 105 6.07 14.95 5.77
C VAL A 105 5.32 14.13 6.83
N PRO A 106 5.73 14.21 8.10
CA PRO A 106 4.99 13.59 9.20
C PRO A 106 3.53 14.03 9.23
N ILE A 107 2.66 13.16 9.75
CA ILE A 107 1.20 13.36 9.79
C ILE A 107 0.75 14.69 10.45
N HIS A 108 1.53 15.23 11.39
CA HIS A 108 1.22 16.50 12.07
C HIS A 108 1.68 17.76 11.31
N ARG A 109 2.39 17.62 10.19
CA ARG A 109 2.90 18.74 9.39
C ARG A 109 1.99 19.05 8.21
N PRO A 110 1.75 20.33 7.85
CA PRO A 110 1.05 20.68 6.63
C PRO A 110 1.71 20.09 5.39
N LEU A 111 0.91 19.73 4.38
CA LEU A 111 1.36 19.09 3.15
C LEU A 111 0.80 19.82 1.93
N GLN A 112 1.61 19.98 0.90
CA GLN A 112 1.18 20.46 -0.41
C GLN A 112 1.35 19.34 -1.44
N ILE A 113 0.27 18.91 -2.07
CA ILE A 113 0.29 17.93 -3.16
C ILE A 113 0.42 18.68 -4.48
N SER A 114 1.42 18.32 -5.29
CA SER A 114 1.59 18.86 -6.63
C SER A 114 1.35 17.77 -7.67
N HIS A 115 1.12 18.17 -8.92
CA HIS A 115 1.06 17.23 -10.03
C HIS A 115 2.33 16.38 -10.15
N ASN A 116 3.50 16.98 -9.93
CA ASN A 116 4.80 16.29 -10.01
C ASN A 116 4.96 15.23 -8.92
N SER A 117 4.47 15.48 -7.70
CA SER A 117 4.53 14.46 -6.64
C SER A 117 3.66 13.25 -6.99
N LEU A 118 2.44 13.46 -7.47
CA LEU A 118 1.54 12.39 -7.93
C LEU A 118 2.18 11.54 -9.05
N VAL A 119 2.74 12.19 -10.07
CA VAL A 119 3.43 11.51 -11.18
C VAL A 119 4.63 10.71 -10.66
N GLY A 120 5.39 11.26 -9.71
CA GLY A 120 6.51 10.57 -9.08
C GLY A 120 6.08 9.28 -8.36
N HIS A 121 5.00 9.35 -7.59
CA HIS A 121 4.43 8.18 -6.91
C HIS A 121 3.92 7.13 -7.88
N TRP A 122 3.17 7.54 -8.91
CA TRP A 122 2.67 6.63 -9.95
C TRP A 122 3.80 5.94 -10.71
N ARG A 123 4.86 6.67 -11.09
CA ARG A 123 6.04 6.10 -11.77
C ARG A 123 6.74 5.06 -10.89
N TRP A 124 6.88 5.34 -9.60
CA TRP A 124 7.46 4.40 -8.65
C TRP A 124 6.62 3.13 -8.53
N LEU A 125 5.30 3.24 -8.40
CA LEU A 125 4.40 2.07 -8.36
C LEU A 125 4.46 1.24 -9.66
N ARG A 126 4.62 1.88 -10.82
CA ARG A 126 4.82 1.18 -12.08
C ARG A 126 6.15 0.43 -12.12
N GLN A 127 7.20 0.96 -11.50
CA GLN A 127 8.48 0.27 -11.35
C GLN A 127 8.33 -0.95 -10.44
N VAL A 128 7.68 -0.77 -9.27
CA VAL A 128 7.36 -1.88 -8.35
C VAL A 128 6.61 -3.00 -9.07
N TRP A 129 5.58 -2.67 -9.84
CA TRP A 129 4.84 -3.65 -10.64
C TRP A 129 5.74 -4.44 -11.58
N ARG A 130 6.60 -3.77 -12.36
CA ARG A 130 7.49 -4.44 -13.31
C ARG A 130 8.48 -5.38 -12.63
N THR A 131 8.98 -5.00 -11.46
CA THR A 131 9.93 -5.83 -10.70
C THR A 131 9.23 -7.02 -10.05
N CYS A 132 8.00 -6.87 -9.58
CA CYS A 132 7.34 -7.85 -8.72
C CYS A 132 6.25 -8.70 -9.39
N ALA A 133 5.67 -8.27 -10.52
CA ALA A 133 4.49 -8.93 -11.12
C ALA A 133 4.81 -10.28 -11.76
N ASP A 134 6.02 -10.43 -12.32
CA ASP A 134 6.48 -11.66 -12.99
C ASP A 134 7.27 -12.57 -12.03
N PHE A 135 7.32 -12.21 -10.75
CA PHE A 135 7.94 -13.02 -9.71
C PHE A 135 7.01 -14.21 -9.39
N SER A 136 6.92 -15.25 -10.25
CA SER A 136 6.04 -16.41 -9.98
C SER A 136 6.43 -17.74 -10.67
N GLU A 137 6.35 -18.82 -9.84
CA GLU A 137 5.90 -20.20 -10.10
C GLU A 137 6.75 -21.31 -9.44
N THR A 138 8.02 -21.06 -9.10
CA THR A 138 8.95 -22.14 -8.65
C THR A 138 9.26 -22.17 -7.14
N MET A 139 8.69 -21.27 -6.35
CA MET A 139 9.10 -21.09 -4.95
C MET A 139 8.23 -21.92 -4.00
N SER A 140 8.86 -22.79 -3.21
CA SER A 140 8.20 -23.49 -2.10
C SER A 140 7.67 -22.48 -1.09
N HIS A 141 6.36 -22.50 -0.86
CA HIS A 141 5.72 -21.81 0.25
C HIS A 141 6.10 -22.50 1.56
N ASP A 142 7.31 -22.29 2.07
CA ASP A 142 7.55 -22.45 3.49
C ASP A 142 6.59 -21.48 4.16
N GLY A 143 5.65 -21.97 4.98
CA GLY A 143 4.51 -21.25 5.56
C GLY A 143 4.86 -20.08 6.50
N ILE A 144 5.72 -19.18 6.04
CA ILE A 144 6.11 -17.92 6.64
C ILE A 144 4.89 -17.03 6.55
N LYS A 145 4.30 -16.75 7.72
CA LYS A 145 3.34 -15.65 7.83
C LYS A 145 4.10 -14.35 7.59
N GLU A 146 3.74 -13.68 6.52
CA GLU A 146 4.37 -12.43 6.13
C GLU A 146 3.93 -11.32 7.08
N SER A 147 4.89 -10.68 7.71
CA SER A 147 4.69 -9.55 8.59
C SER A 147 5.53 -8.38 8.06
N PRO A 148 5.01 -7.14 8.13
CA PRO A 148 5.83 -5.95 7.93
C PRO A 148 7.05 -5.96 8.86
N THR A 149 8.12 -5.30 8.46
CA THR A 149 9.38 -5.33 9.21
C THR A 149 9.29 -4.49 10.48
N PRO A 150 9.97 -4.89 11.58
CA PRO A 150 9.90 -4.17 12.86
C PRO A 150 10.27 -2.68 12.76
N GLU A 151 11.18 -2.32 11.87
CA GLU A 151 11.63 -0.93 11.67
C GLU A 151 10.51 -0.05 11.10
N ILE A 152 9.75 -0.58 10.13
CA ILE A 152 8.60 0.12 9.54
C ILE A 152 7.48 0.24 10.55
N ILE A 153 7.20 -0.83 11.31
CA ILE A 153 6.19 -0.81 12.37
C ILE A 153 6.54 0.22 13.44
N THR A 154 7.78 0.23 13.93
CA THR A 154 8.26 1.20 14.93
C THR A 154 8.12 2.64 14.41
N ALA A 155 8.45 2.88 13.14
CA ALA A 155 8.28 4.20 12.53
C ALA A 155 6.80 4.62 12.45
N ILE A 156 5.88 3.69 12.15
CA ILE A 156 4.43 3.92 12.14
C ILE A 156 3.92 4.26 13.54
N ASP A 157 4.32 3.49 14.56
CA ASP A 157 3.90 3.68 15.96
C ASP A 157 4.33 5.04 16.51
N GLU A 158 5.51 5.51 16.12
CA GLU A 158 6.01 6.85 16.47
C GLU A 158 5.38 7.98 15.63
N GLY A 159 4.45 7.67 14.73
CA GLY A 159 3.80 8.63 13.84
C GLY A 159 4.72 9.23 12.78
N ARG A 160 5.79 8.51 12.42
CA ARG A 160 6.77 8.86 11.38
C ARG A 160 6.45 8.10 10.09
N ASN A 161 5.25 8.31 9.55
CA ASN A 161 4.78 7.71 8.30
C ASN A 161 5.71 7.98 7.10
N ASN A 162 6.27 9.18 7.02
CA ASN A 162 7.23 9.56 5.99
C ASN A 162 8.53 8.74 6.08
N LEU A 163 9.02 8.47 7.31
CA LEU A 163 10.17 7.59 7.53
C LEU A 163 9.85 6.14 7.16
N ALA A 164 8.68 5.64 7.55
CA ALA A 164 8.23 4.30 7.20
C ALA A 164 8.18 4.09 5.67
N ILE A 165 7.67 5.07 4.91
CA ILE A 165 7.67 5.02 3.44
C ILE A 165 9.09 5.17 2.86
N ALA A 166 9.97 5.95 3.50
CA ALA A 166 11.38 6.01 3.08
C ALA A 166 12.07 4.65 3.26
N LEU A 167 11.80 3.94 4.36
CA LEU A 167 12.27 2.57 4.59
C LEU A 167 11.69 1.59 3.57
N LEU A 168 10.40 1.70 3.23
CA LEU A 168 9.78 0.91 2.15
C LEU A 168 10.46 1.14 0.79
N ARG A 169 10.84 2.39 0.48
CA ARG A 169 11.58 2.69 -0.76
C ARG A 169 13.00 2.16 -0.71
N GLN A 170 13.64 2.16 0.46
CA GLN A 170 14.96 1.57 0.64
C GLN A 170 14.89 0.06 0.41
N SER A 171 13.94 -0.65 1.02
CA SER A 171 13.80 -2.09 0.82
C SER A 171 13.51 -2.45 -0.63
N PHE A 172 12.76 -1.62 -1.37
CA PHE A 172 12.60 -1.79 -2.82
C PHE A 172 13.92 -1.66 -3.58
N ARG A 173 14.75 -0.66 -3.26
CA ARG A 173 16.07 -0.51 -3.90
C ARG A 173 16.99 -1.68 -3.59
N ASP A 174 16.93 -2.19 -2.37
CA ASP A 174 17.72 -3.34 -1.95
C ASP A 174 17.30 -4.58 -2.78
N LEU A 175 15.99 -4.78 -3.01
CA LEU A 175 15.48 -5.80 -3.92
C LEU A 175 15.96 -5.64 -5.37
N GLU A 176 15.99 -4.41 -5.90
CA GLU A 176 16.53 -4.16 -7.24
C GLU A 176 18.04 -4.42 -7.33
N SER A 177 18.77 -4.36 -6.21
CA SER A 177 20.22 -4.56 -6.14
C SER A 177 20.64 -5.99 -5.82
N GLU A 178 19.75 -6.80 -5.24
CA GLU A 178 19.98 -8.24 -5.10
C GLU A 178 19.95 -8.85 -6.51
N ASP A 179 21.12 -9.23 -7.03
CA ASP A 179 21.21 -10.05 -8.24
C ASP A 179 20.19 -11.20 -8.15
N ASN A 180 19.49 -11.49 -9.26
CA ASN A 180 18.44 -12.50 -9.48
C ASN A 180 18.83 -13.94 -9.07
N SER A 181 19.34 -14.11 -7.86
CA SER A 181 19.66 -15.35 -7.21
C SER A 181 18.39 -15.80 -6.52
N THR A 182 17.84 -16.91 -6.98
CA THR A 182 16.66 -17.58 -6.39
C THR A 182 17.01 -18.21 -5.05
N SER A 183 17.54 -17.41 -4.12
CA SER A 183 17.89 -17.84 -2.76
C SER A 183 16.72 -17.61 -1.82
N ALA A 184 16.57 -18.47 -0.80
CA ALA A 184 15.53 -18.32 0.22
C ALA A 184 15.59 -16.97 0.97
N ARG A 185 16.76 -16.33 1.00
CA ARG A 185 16.94 -14.99 1.56
C ARG A 185 16.25 -13.94 0.68
N SER A 186 16.44 -13.99 -0.63
CA SER A 186 15.80 -13.06 -1.57
C SER A 186 14.29 -13.18 -1.55
N ASN A 187 13.75 -14.40 -1.41
CA ASN A 187 12.30 -14.62 -1.25
C ASN A 187 11.76 -13.97 0.01
N ARG A 188 12.46 -14.13 1.15
CA ARG A 188 12.04 -13.50 2.41
C ARG A 188 12.07 -11.97 2.30
N THR A 189 13.12 -11.41 1.69
CA THR A 189 13.22 -9.97 1.44
C THR A 189 12.04 -9.48 0.58
N HIS A 190 11.70 -10.22 -0.49
CA HIS A 190 10.60 -9.89 -1.39
C HIS A 190 9.24 -9.92 -0.69
N HIS A 191 8.95 -10.99 0.05
CA HIS A 191 7.69 -11.14 0.78
C HIS A 191 7.54 -10.07 1.88
N SER A 192 8.62 -9.79 2.63
CA SER A 192 8.63 -8.70 3.60
C SER A 192 8.40 -7.34 2.94
N PHE A 193 8.93 -7.10 1.74
CA PHE A 193 8.64 -5.89 0.99
C PHE A 193 7.16 -5.79 0.61
N LEU A 194 6.53 -6.86 0.12
CA LEU A 194 5.11 -6.85 -0.23
C LEU A 194 4.20 -6.64 0.98
N ALA A 195 4.53 -7.25 2.13
CA ALA A 195 3.82 -7.01 3.38
C ALA A 195 3.92 -5.53 3.80
N ASN A 196 5.11 -4.94 3.72
CA ASN A 196 5.33 -3.51 3.98
C ASN A 196 4.59 -2.62 2.97
N LEU A 197 4.59 -2.97 1.68
CA LEU A 197 3.92 -2.23 0.61
C LEU A 197 2.41 -2.19 0.84
N THR A 198 1.82 -3.31 1.22
CA THR A 198 0.37 -3.47 1.42
C THR A 198 -0.17 -2.53 2.51
N LEU A 199 0.64 -2.17 3.51
CA LEU A 199 0.25 -1.18 4.52
C LEU A 199 -0.12 0.18 3.91
N PHE A 200 0.62 0.61 2.88
CA PHE A 200 0.47 1.94 2.28
C PHE A 200 -0.25 1.93 0.94
N CYS A 201 -0.09 0.84 0.18
CA CYS A 201 -0.60 0.67 -1.18
C CYS A 201 -1.44 -0.63 -1.24
N PRO A 202 -2.63 -0.64 -0.62
CA PRO A 202 -3.38 -1.87 -0.42
C PRO A 202 -3.79 -2.54 -1.73
N PHE A 203 -4.02 -1.80 -2.82
CA PHE A 203 -4.45 -2.40 -4.09
C PHE A 203 -3.32 -3.17 -4.78
N ILE A 204 -2.20 -2.51 -5.07
CA ILE A 204 -1.05 -3.14 -5.71
C ILE A 204 -0.43 -4.21 -4.82
N GLY A 205 -0.34 -3.97 -3.51
CA GLY A 205 0.20 -4.95 -2.56
C GLY A 205 -0.62 -6.24 -2.58
N THR A 206 -1.94 -6.13 -2.48
CA THR A 206 -2.87 -7.28 -2.53
C THR A 206 -2.79 -8.02 -3.86
N GLU A 207 -2.78 -7.31 -4.98
CA GLU A 207 -2.66 -7.93 -6.30
C GLU A 207 -1.33 -8.71 -6.46
N LEU A 208 -0.21 -8.13 -6.01
CA LEU A 208 1.10 -8.77 -6.10
C LEU A 208 1.20 -10.00 -5.19
N LEU A 209 0.64 -9.93 -3.97
CA LEU A 209 0.53 -11.08 -3.07
C LEU A 209 -0.34 -12.19 -3.68
N TRP A 210 -1.47 -11.83 -4.30
CA TRP A 210 -2.36 -12.80 -4.94
C TRP A 210 -1.70 -13.52 -6.13
N ARG A 211 -0.98 -12.79 -6.99
CA ARG A 211 -0.23 -13.37 -8.12
C ARG A 211 0.84 -14.38 -7.71
N GLN A 212 1.34 -14.23 -6.49
CA GLN A 212 2.32 -15.12 -5.89
C GLN A 212 1.67 -16.27 -5.11
N GLY A 213 0.34 -16.38 -5.08
CA GLY A 213 -0.37 -17.42 -4.34
C GLY A 213 -0.33 -17.24 -2.82
N LEU A 214 0.08 -16.07 -2.33
CA LEU A 214 0.24 -15.79 -0.89
C LEU A 214 -1.08 -15.46 -0.20
N ILE A 215 -2.07 -15.01 -0.98
CA ILE A 215 -3.43 -14.77 -0.52
C ILE A 215 -4.45 -15.29 -1.53
N ALA A 216 -5.65 -15.63 -1.06
CA ALA A 216 -6.77 -16.04 -1.90
C ALA A 216 -7.43 -14.83 -2.61
N GLY A 217 -7.86 -15.03 -3.85
CA GLY A 217 -8.54 -14.00 -4.63
C GLY A 217 -10.00 -13.77 -4.20
N PRO A 218 -10.64 -12.66 -4.65
CA PRO A 218 -12.03 -12.36 -4.31
C PRO A 218 -13.02 -13.40 -4.87
N LYS A 219 -12.63 -14.07 -5.97
CA LYS A 219 -13.42 -15.12 -6.60
C LYS A 219 -13.28 -16.47 -5.89
N ASP A 220 -12.16 -16.70 -5.21
CA ASP A 220 -11.91 -17.95 -4.48
C ASP A 220 -12.74 -18.02 -3.18
N ARG A 221 -13.09 -16.87 -2.60
CA ARG A 221 -13.93 -16.77 -1.40
C ARG A 221 -15.43 -17.05 -1.61
N ARG A 222 -15.88 -17.32 -2.84
CA ARG A 222 -17.30 -17.64 -3.14
C ARG A 222 -17.63 -19.13 -3.07
N LEU A 223 -16.65 -19.96 -2.71
CA LEU A 223 -16.79 -21.42 -2.61
C LEU A 223 -16.94 -21.92 -1.16
N ASP A 224 -16.98 -21.02 -0.18
CA ASP A 224 -17.21 -21.33 1.24
C ASP A 224 -18.55 -20.76 1.73
#